data_AF-A0A1N6EQX1-F1
#
_entry.id   AF-A0A1N6EQX1-F1
#
_cell.length_a   1.000
_cell.length_b   1.000
_cell.length_c   1.000
_cell.angle_alpha   90.00
_cell.angle_beta   90.00
_cell.angle_gamma   90.00
#
_symmetry.space_group_name_H-M   'P 1'
#
loop_
_entity.id
_entity.type
_entity.pdbx_description
1 polymer ?
#
loop_
_entity_poly.entity_id
_entity_poly.type
_entity_poly.pdbx_seq_one_letter_code
_entity_poly.pdbx_strand_id
1 'polypeptide(L)'
;MTEVSLRSFGLIQIKKEAKMNIEKLLKSLPGYDFKKLINKSQKFEPGSTIYAKEIENEIFLLFVVLKDESPKDIHSFIAYFDSFEHIGVQEPKEIMFYQLISKIQDFHYFEKYLNVHH
;
A
#
# COMPACT_ATOMS: atom_id res chain seq x y z
N MET A 1 -35.66 6.34 15.46
CA MET A 1 -34.39 6.02 14.77
C MET A 1 -33.58 5.13 15.70
N THR A 2 -33.38 3.87 15.33
CA THR A 2 -32.72 2.86 16.18
C THR A 2 -31.20 3.05 16.16
N GLU A 3 -30.55 2.76 17.27
CA GLU A 3 -29.09 2.86 17.48
C GLU A 3 -28.26 2.13 16.38
N VAL A 4 -28.85 1.09 15.78
CA VAL A 4 -28.31 0.32 14.65
C VAL A 4 -28.13 1.18 13.39
N SER A 5 -29.03 2.13 13.14
CA SER A 5 -28.98 3.04 11.98
C SER A 5 -27.85 4.05 12.12
N LEU A 6 -27.61 4.58 13.33
CA LEU A 6 -26.53 5.53 13.63
C LEU A 6 -25.14 4.87 13.54
N ARG A 7 -24.98 3.65 14.08
CA ARG A 7 -23.72 2.89 13.95
C ARG A 7 -23.41 2.56 12.50
N SER A 8 -24.41 2.15 11.72
CA SER A 8 -24.26 1.87 10.29
C SER A 8 -23.86 3.13 9.52
N PHE A 9 -24.49 4.27 9.79
CA PHE A 9 -24.17 5.54 9.12
C PHE A 9 -22.74 6.02 9.46
N GLY A 10 -22.34 5.94 10.72
CA GLY A 10 -20.97 6.27 11.14
C GLY A 10 -19.92 5.37 10.49
N LEU A 11 -20.17 4.06 10.40
CA LEU A 11 -19.27 3.11 9.72
C LEU A 11 -19.18 3.38 8.21
N ILE A 12 -20.29 3.73 7.56
CA ILE A 12 -20.31 4.09 6.13
C ILE A 12 -19.48 5.35 5.90
N GLN A 13 -19.60 6.35 6.77
CA GLN A 13 -18.89 7.62 6.63
C GLN A 13 -17.37 7.43 6.85
N ILE A 14 -16.97 6.66 7.87
CA ILE A 14 -15.56 6.31 8.13
C ILE A 14 -14.95 5.53 6.95
N LYS A 15 -15.67 4.53 6.41
CA LYS A 15 -15.21 3.78 5.23
C LYS A 15 -15.06 4.67 4.00
N LYS A 16 -15.94 5.67 3.83
CA LYS A 16 -15.89 6.62 2.71
C LYS A 16 -14.71 7.59 2.82
N GLU A 17 -14.41 8.07 4.03
CA GLU A 17 -13.24 8.92 4.29
C GLU A 17 -11.92 8.16 4.15
N ALA A 18 -11.83 6.93 4.65
CA ALA A 18 -10.65 6.08 4.45
C ALA A 18 -10.37 5.82 2.96
N LYS A 19 -11.43 5.51 2.19
CA LYS A 19 -11.34 5.32 0.74
C LYS A 19 -10.83 6.57 0.01
N MET A 20 -11.31 7.76 0.38
CA MET A 20 -10.91 9.03 -0.24
C MET A 20 -9.42 9.34 -0.05
N ASN A 21 -8.77 8.82 1.01
CA ASN A 21 -7.35 9.06 1.26
C ASN A 21 -6.44 8.04 0.58
N ILE A 22 -6.86 6.77 0.52
CA ILE A 22 -6.14 5.72 -0.23
C ILE A 22 -6.03 6.09 -1.72
N GLU A 23 -7.13 6.49 -2.35
CA GLU A 23 -7.12 6.85 -3.77
C GLU A 23 -6.25 8.08 -4.06
N LYS A 24 -6.17 9.04 -3.14
CA LYS A 24 -5.29 10.20 -3.27
C LYS A 24 -3.82 9.81 -3.19
N LEU A 25 -3.45 8.96 -2.23
CA LEU A 25 -2.09 8.44 -2.11
C LEU A 25 -1.68 7.69 -3.37
N LEU A 26 -2.49 6.73 -3.83
CA LEU A 26 -2.15 5.94 -5.02
C LEU A 26 -1.96 6.81 -6.27
N LYS A 27 -2.67 7.95 -6.35
CA LYS A 27 -2.49 8.95 -7.41
C LYS A 27 -1.22 9.80 -7.24
N SER A 28 -0.72 9.99 -6.01
CA SER A 28 0.50 10.75 -5.75
C SER A 28 1.76 9.90 -5.84
N LEU A 29 1.70 8.58 -5.63
CA LEU A 29 2.86 7.67 -5.70
C LEU A 29 3.72 7.84 -6.97
N PRO A 30 3.15 7.99 -8.19
CA PRO A 30 3.96 8.23 -9.38
C PRO A 30 4.82 9.51 -9.31
N GLY A 31 4.41 10.52 -8.53
CA GLY A 31 5.17 11.74 -8.30
C GLY A 31 6.31 11.59 -7.28
N TYR A 32 6.42 10.46 -6.60
CA TYR A 32 7.46 10.14 -5.62
C TYR A 32 8.44 9.07 -6.13
N ASP A 33 8.58 8.91 -7.45
CA ASP A 33 9.45 7.92 -8.12
C ASP A 33 9.08 6.44 -7.88
N PHE A 34 7.84 6.16 -7.47
CA PHE A 34 7.36 4.79 -7.44
C PHE A 34 7.09 4.29 -8.86
N LYS A 35 7.63 3.13 -9.22
CA LYS A 35 7.23 2.43 -10.44
C LYS A 35 6.13 1.42 -10.12
N LYS A 36 5.13 1.38 -10.99
CA LYS A 36 4.01 0.45 -10.92
C LYS A 36 4.40 -0.87 -11.57
N LEU A 37 4.21 -1.96 -10.85
CA LEU A 37 4.47 -3.32 -11.24
C LEU A 37 3.20 -4.16 -11.11
N ILE A 38 3.08 -5.18 -11.95
CA ILE A 38 2.00 -6.16 -11.87
C ILE A 38 2.54 -7.36 -11.10
N ASN A 39 1.82 -7.79 -10.06
CA ASN A 39 2.18 -9.01 -9.36
C ASN A 39 1.96 -10.24 -10.27
N LYS A 40 3.03 -10.99 -10.49
CA LYS A 40 3.08 -12.30 -11.13
C LYS A 40 3.55 -13.41 -10.18
N SER A 41 3.96 -13.07 -8.94
CA SER A 41 4.40 -14.04 -7.94
C SER A 41 3.19 -14.62 -7.20
N GLN A 42 3.40 -15.75 -6.52
CA GLN A 42 2.37 -16.38 -5.69
C GLN A 42 2.21 -15.70 -4.31
N LYS A 43 3.12 -14.77 -3.94
CA LYS A 43 3.09 -14.11 -2.63
C LYS A 43 1.82 -13.31 -2.37
N PHE A 44 1.39 -12.58 -3.39
CA PHE A 44 0.24 -11.68 -3.31
C PHE A 44 -0.87 -12.19 -4.22
N GLU A 45 -2.10 -11.74 -3.96
CA GLU A 45 -3.24 -12.16 -4.75
C GLU A 45 -3.01 -11.88 -6.24
N PRO A 46 -3.42 -12.80 -7.14
CA PRO A 46 -3.33 -12.57 -8.58
C PRO A 46 -4.04 -11.28 -8.99
N GLY A 47 -3.33 -10.43 -9.74
CA GLY A 47 -3.85 -9.13 -10.16
C GLY A 47 -3.69 -7.99 -9.15
N SER A 48 -3.01 -8.24 -8.03
CA SER A 48 -2.53 -7.16 -7.15
C SER A 48 -1.62 -6.20 -7.91
N THR A 49 -1.75 -4.92 -7.60
CA THR A 49 -0.87 -3.87 -8.12
C THR A 49 0.21 -3.57 -7.09
N ILE A 50 1.48 -3.61 -7.50
CA ILE A 50 2.61 -3.27 -6.65
C ILE A 50 3.12 -1.89 -7.09
N TYR A 51 3.36 -0.99 -6.14
CA TYR A 51 4.13 0.23 -6.35
C TYR A 51 5.43 0.09 -5.58
N ALA A 52 6.56 0.20 -6.27
CA ALA A 52 7.87 -0.02 -5.68
C ALA A 52 8.76 1.20 -5.87
N LYS A 53 9.48 1.56 -4.82
CA LYS A 53 10.54 2.58 -4.82
C LYS A 53 11.77 2.01 -4.14
N GLU A 54 12.93 2.15 -4.77
CA GLU A 54 14.21 1.85 -4.12
C GLU A 54 14.52 2.94 -3.10
N ILE A 55 14.80 2.54 -1.87
CA ILE A 55 15.09 3.48 -0.77
C ILE A 55 16.55 3.40 -0.33
N GLU A 56 17.18 2.25 -0.54
CA GLU A 56 18.60 1.99 -0.30
C GLU A 56 18.99 0.79 -1.17
N ASN A 57 20.27 0.64 -1.50
CA ASN A 57 20.78 -0.36 -2.45
C ASN A 57 20.06 -1.72 -2.33
N GLU A 58 19.25 -2.09 -3.34
CA GLU A 58 18.50 -3.35 -3.42
C GLU A 58 17.39 -3.53 -2.34
N ILE A 59 17.14 -2.50 -1.54
CA ILE A 59 16.07 -2.40 -0.54
C ILE A 59 14.96 -1.53 -1.10
N PHE A 60 13.75 -2.10 -1.13
CA PHE A 60 12.60 -1.48 -1.75
C PHE A 60 11.48 -1.24 -0.73
N LEU A 61 10.89 -0.06 -0.79
CA LEU A 61 9.59 0.24 -0.20
C LEU A 61 8.51 -0.15 -1.20
N LEU A 62 7.64 -1.07 -0.79
CA LEU A 62 6.54 -1.58 -1.61
C LEU A 62 5.19 -1.19 -1.02
N PHE A 63 4.27 -0.74 -1.87
CA PHE A 63 2.84 -0.73 -1.58
C PHE A 63 2.13 -1.73 -2.49
N VAL A 64 1.56 -2.77 -1.90
CA VAL A 64 0.78 -3.79 -2.60
C VAL A 64 -0.69 -3.52 -2.36
N VAL A 65 -1.42 -3.27 -3.44
CA VAL A 65 -2.83 -2.94 -3.45
C VAL A 65 -3.60 -4.15 -3.97
N LEU A 66 -4.41 -4.76 -3.10
CA LEU A 66 -5.28 -5.87 -3.47
C LEU A 66 -6.45 -5.36 -4.33
N LYS A 67 -6.85 -6.18 -5.31
CA LYS A 67 -7.73 -5.74 -6.41
C LYS A 67 -9.20 -5.60 -5.96
N ASP A 68 -9.63 -6.44 -5.02
CA ASP A 68 -11.07 -6.67 -4.74
C ASP A 68 -11.50 -6.23 -3.32
N GLU A 69 -10.62 -5.58 -2.57
CA GLU A 69 -10.97 -5.09 -1.23
C GLU A 69 -11.52 -3.65 -1.26
N SER A 70 -12.58 -3.42 -0.49
CA SER A 70 -13.18 -2.09 -0.30
C SER A 70 -13.49 -1.85 1.19
N PRO A 71 -12.80 -0.90 1.86
CA PRO A 71 -11.65 -0.11 1.36
C PRO A 71 -10.51 -1.02 0.92
N LYS A 72 -9.70 -0.58 -0.05
CA LYS A 72 -8.55 -1.36 -0.53
C LYS A 72 -7.57 -1.49 0.61
N ASP A 73 -7.29 -2.70 1.10
CA ASP A 73 -6.19 -2.84 2.03
C ASP A 73 -4.89 -2.69 1.24
N ILE A 74 -3.99 -1.88 1.80
CA ILE A 74 -2.67 -1.67 1.23
C ILE A 74 -1.69 -2.35 2.16
N HIS A 75 -0.95 -3.30 1.62
CA HIS A 75 0.14 -3.92 2.34
C HIS A 75 1.41 -3.14 2.02
N SER A 76 2.05 -2.59 3.04
CA SER A 76 3.35 -1.94 2.91
C SER A 76 4.46 -2.87 3.35
N PHE A 77 5.56 -2.89 2.60
CA PHE A 77 6.75 -3.66 2.92
C PHE A 77 8.01 -2.83 2.76
N ILE A 78 9.01 -3.08 3.61
CA ILE A 78 10.41 -2.83 3.27
C ILE A 78 11.05 -4.18 3.09
N ALA A 79 11.59 -4.43 1.91
CA ALA A 79 12.08 -5.76 1.54
C ALA A 79 13.27 -5.69 0.60
N TYR A 80 14.16 -6.67 0.73
CA TYR A 80 15.35 -6.84 -0.08
C TYR A 80 15.06 -7.72 -1.30
N PHE A 81 15.45 -7.23 -2.48
CA PHE A 81 15.39 -7.93 -3.76
C PHE A 81 16.67 -7.66 -4.54
N ASP A 82 17.16 -8.65 -5.29
CA ASP A 82 18.38 -8.45 -6.11
C ASP A 82 18.23 -7.35 -7.17
N SER A 83 17.00 -7.09 -7.62
CA SER A 83 16.72 -6.02 -8.57
C SER A 83 15.23 -5.68 -8.62
N PHE A 84 14.91 -4.56 -9.27
CA PHE A 84 13.54 -4.12 -9.48
C PHE A 84 12.70 -5.13 -10.28
N GLU A 85 13.34 -5.82 -11.24
CA GLU A 85 12.71 -6.79 -12.13
C GLU A 85 12.24 -8.06 -11.41
N HIS A 86 12.80 -8.35 -10.24
CA HIS A 86 12.39 -9.48 -9.42
C HIS A 86 11.13 -9.20 -8.58
N ILE A 87 10.79 -7.93 -8.37
CA ILE A 87 9.63 -7.53 -7.57
C ILE A 87 8.35 -7.96 -8.29
N GLY A 88 7.52 -8.74 -7.58
CA GLY A 88 6.30 -9.31 -8.16
C GLY A 88 6.56 -10.46 -9.13
N VAL A 89 7.78 -10.97 -9.25
CA VAL A 89 8.08 -12.23 -9.96
C VAL A 89 8.57 -13.28 -8.98
N GLN A 90 9.45 -12.88 -8.07
CA GLN A 90 10.04 -13.72 -7.03
C GLN A 90 9.62 -13.24 -5.64
N GLU A 91 9.81 -14.11 -4.66
CA GLU A 91 9.72 -13.74 -3.25
C GLU A 91 10.88 -12.81 -2.87
N PRO A 92 10.68 -11.84 -1.96
CA PRO A 92 11.79 -11.08 -1.40
C PRO A 92 12.75 -12.04 -0.69
N LYS A 93 14.04 -11.73 -0.77
CA LYS A 93 15.07 -12.45 0.00
C LYS A 93 14.93 -12.20 1.50
N GLU A 94 14.54 -10.99 1.86
CA GLU A 94 14.28 -10.61 3.24
C GLU A 94 13.15 -9.56 3.33
N ILE A 95 12.32 -9.66 4.36
CA ILE A 95 11.32 -8.64 4.71
C ILE A 95 11.77 -8.01 6.02
N MET A 96 12.14 -6.73 5.95
CA MET A 96 12.61 -5.94 7.09
C MET A 96 11.45 -5.25 7.81
N PHE A 97 10.37 -4.97 7.09
CA PHE A 97 9.18 -4.34 7.65
C PHE A 97 7.92 -4.79 6.91
N TYR A 98 6.83 -4.91 7.65
CA TYR A 98 5.49 -5.15 7.12
C TYR A 98 4.44 -4.37 7.91
N GLN A 99 3.53 -3.72 7.20
CA GLN A 99 2.36 -3.10 7.79
C GLN A 99 1.15 -3.23 6.88
N LEU A 100 0.05 -3.72 7.45
CA LEU A 100 -1.26 -3.60 6.83
C LEU A 100 -1.80 -2.19 7.07
N ILE A 101 -2.08 -1.47 5.99
CA ILE A 101 -2.67 -0.14 6.04
C ILE A 101 -4.17 -0.29 5.79
N SER A 102 -4.93 -0.18 6.89
CA SER A 102 -6.38 -0.34 6.89
C SER A 102 -7.12 0.94 7.33
N LYS A 103 -6.40 1.89 7.95
CA LYS A 103 -6.94 3.16 8.43
C LYS A 103 -6.08 4.33 7.99
N ILE A 104 -6.68 5.51 7.99
CA ILE A 104 -5.98 6.74 7.60
C ILE A 104 -4.76 7.03 8.47
N GLN A 105 -4.85 6.73 9.78
CA GLN A 105 -3.75 7.03 10.71
C GLN A 105 -2.50 6.20 10.43
N ASP A 106 -2.67 5.02 9.84
CA ASP A 106 -1.56 4.13 9.47
C ASP A 106 -0.67 4.79 8.40
N PHE A 107 -1.22 5.72 7.61
CA PHE A 107 -0.48 6.46 6.57
C PHE A 107 0.48 7.51 7.11
N HIS A 108 0.27 8.05 8.32
CA HIS A 108 1.11 9.13 8.84
C HIS A 108 2.57 8.73 9.02
N TYR A 109 2.84 7.44 9.23
CA TYR A 109 4.21 6.92 9.25
C TYR A 109 4.87 6.99 7.87
N PHE A 110 4.11 6.73 6.81
CA PHE A 110 4.59 6.72 5.43
C PHE A 110 4.76 8.11 4.84
N GLU A 111 3.92 9.08 5.19
CA GLU A 111 4.10 10.48 4.77
C GLU A 111 5.47 11.01 5.16
N LYS A 112 6.02 10.60 6.30
CA LYS A 112 7.40 10.94 6.68
C LYS A 112 8.39 10.35 5.68
N TYR A 113 8.33 9.06 5.38
CA TYR A 113 9.24 8.43 4.41
C TYR A 113 9.13 9.02 3.00
N LEU A 114 7.92 9.39 2.56
CA LEU A 114 7.69 10.01 1.26
C LEU A 114 8.25 11.44 1.18
N ASN A 115 8.22 12.19 2.29
CA ASN A 115 8.69 13.58 2.35
C ASN A 115 10.16 13.74 2.77
N VAL A 116 10.84 12.67 3.20
CA VAL A 116 12.24 12.72 3.68
C VAL A 116 13.27 12.79 2.54
N HIS A 117 12.87 12.54 1.29
CA HIS A 117 13.74 12.66 0.12
C HIS A 117 13.19 13.69 -0.87
N HIS A 118 13.46 14.96 -0.58
CA HIS A 118 13.33 16.09 -1.51
C HIS A 118 14.64 16.87 -1.55
#